data_AF-A0A383WBC1-F1
#
_entry.id   AF-A0A383WBC1-F1
#
_cell.length_a   1.000
_cell.length_b   1.000
_cell.length_c   1.000
_cell.angle_alpha   90.00
_cell.angle_beta   90.00
_cell.angle_gamma   90.00
#
_symmetry.space_group_name_H-M   'P 1'
#
loop_
_entity.id
_entity.type
_entity.pdbx_description
1 polymer ?
#
loop_
_entity_poly.entity_id
_entity_poly.type
_entity_poly.pdbx_seq_one_letter_code
_entity_poly.pdbx_strand_id
1 'polypeptide(L)'
;MASGPTKEAVERTLVVDTLAQTKKFETLGLSRDQAENLAVYLSEQIVLDRMRLSEKFTAKVELEKSMLEQDARIGGFKAELIQKQDMHLATLQKDLDRQQNYLDKIRSEVRHEIDKLSASQRLDLNLEKGRMRDDLQQMRDKTIELEIKLDREVNDIRAGMEKAKNDIIKSTIAIMGTFSAIAFTITRLMATM
;
A
#
# COMPACT_ATOMS: atom_id res chain seq x y z
N MET A 1 64.99 47.62 -45.15
CA MET A 1 66.02 47.40 -44.12
C MET A 1 65.33 46.77 -42.92
N ALA A 2 65.40 45.44 -42.79
CA ALA A 2 64.77 44.75 -41.66
C ALA A 2 65.62 45.01 -40.41
N SER A 3 65.04 45.71 -39.44
CA SER A 3 65.61 45.86 -38.10
C SER A 3 65.89 44.46 -37.56
N GLY A 4 67.17 44.12 -37.36
CA GLY A 4 67.55 42.89 -36.69
C GLY A 4 66.89 42.77 -35.31
N PRO A 5 66.75 41.55 -34.77
CA PRO A 5 66.14 41.35 -33.47
C PRO A 5 66.85 42.22 -32.43
N THR A 6 66.07 42.98 -31.67
CA THR A 6 66.57 43.83 -30.59
C THR A 6 67.34 42.96 -29.58
N LYS A 7 68.45 43.48 -29.07
CA LYS A 7 69.36 42.76 -28.16
C LYS A 7 68.62 42.09 -26.98
N GLU A 8 67.58 42.73 -26.49
CA GLU A 8 66.67 42.27 -25.42
C GLU A 8 65.82 41.05 -25.81
N ALA A 9 65.41 40.93 -27.08
CA ALA A 9 64.68 39.78 -27.59
C ALA A 9 65.59 38.56 -27.74
N VAL A 10 66.86 38.79 -28.11
CA VAL A 10 67.90 37.76 -28.19
C VAL A 10 68.27 37.27 -26.78
N GLU A 11 68.46 38.18 -25.81
CA GLU A 11 68.71 37.84 -24.40
C GLU A 11 67.56 37.05 -23.75
N ARG A 12 66.30 37.38 -24.07
CA ARG A 12 65.13 36.63 -23.57
C ARG A 12 64.96 35.25 -24.21
N THR A 13 65.61 35.01 -25.36
CA THR A 13 65.52 33.75 -26.11
C THR A 13 66.67 32.81 -25.78
N LEU A 14 67.85 33.36 -25.46
CA LEU A 14 69.02 32.60 -25.06
C LEU A 14 68.86 32.10 -23.62
N VAL A 15 68.98 30.79 -23.44
CA VAL A 15 68.94 30.17 -22.10
C VAL A 15 70.22 30.47 -21.32
N VAL A 16 71.34 30.70 -22.02
CA VAL A 16 72.66 30.95 -21.46
C VAL A 16 73.42 31.95 -22.33
N ASP A 17 74.08 32.94 -21.71
CA ASP A 17 75.03 33.83 -22.37
C ASP A 17 76.46 33.24 -22.29
N THR A 18 76.87 32.54 -23.34
CA THR A 18 78.17 31.87 -23.40
C THR A 18 79.34 32.86 -23.41
N LEU A 19 79.17 34.06 -23.97
CA LEU A 19 80.23 35.07 -24.01
C LEU A 19 80.49 35.67 -22.62
N ALA A 20 79.42 35.96 -21.87
CA ALA A 20 79.54 36.42 -20.49
C ALA A 20 80.15 35.34 -19.59
N GLN A 21 79.78 34.07 -19.80
CA GLN A 21 80.36 32.94 -19.07
C GLN A 21 81.85 32.77 -19.36
N THR A 22 82.26 32.73 -20.63
CA THR A 22 83.68 32.61 -21.02
C THR A 22 84.52 33.73 -20.44
N LYS A 23 84.06 34.99 -20.54
CA LYS A 23 84.77 36.14 -19.94
C LYS A 23 84.91 36.01 -18.43
N LYS A 24 83.87 35.52 -17.74
CA LYS A 24 83.91 35.30 -16.30
C LYS A 24 84.89 34.19 -15.91
N PHE A 25 84.96 33.12 -16.70
CA PHE A 25 85.93 32.05 -16.51
C PHE A 25 87.37 32.52 -16.77
N GLU A 26 87.62 33.34 -17.78
CA GLU A 26 88.92 33.97 -18.02
C GLU A 26 89.35 34.86 -16.85
N THR A 27 88.43 35.65 -16.27
CA THR A 27 88.74 36.48 -15.08
C THR A 27 89.08 35.67 -13.83
N LEU A 28 88.69 34.40 -13.79
CA LEU A 28 88.99 33.46 -12.70
C LEU A 28 90.31 32.67 -12.94
N GLY A 29 91.03 32.98 -14.02
CA GLY A 29 92.34 32.40 -14.31
C GLY A 29 92.33 31.18 -15.23
N LEU A 30 91.19 30.84 -15.86
CA LEU A 30 91.16 29.81 -16.91
C LEU A 30 91.74 30.36 -18.21
N SER A 31 92.44 29.51 -18.97
CA SER A 31 92.82 29.87 -20.34
C SER A 31 91.57 30.01 -21.20
N ARG A 32 91.67 30.78 -22.29
CA ARG A 32 90.52 30.99 -23.20
C ARG A 32 89.92 29.68 -23.71
N ASP A 33 90.76 28.72 -24.10
CA ASP A 33 90.32 27.38 -24.52
C ASP A 33 89.57 26.63 -23.41
N GLN A 34 90.05 26.73 -22.16
CA GLN A 34 89.39 26.07 -21.03
C GLN A 34 88.06 26.74 -20.67
N ALA A 35 88.02 28.08 -20.73
CA ALA A 35 86.83 28.88 -20.49
C ALA A 35 85.74 28.64 -21.54
N GLU A 36 86.11 28.59 -22.82
CA GLU A 36 85.18 28.30 -23.92
C GLU A 36 84.63 26.87 -23.83
N ASN A 37 85.48 25.86 -23.62
CA ASN A 37 85.03 24.47 -23.49
C ASN A 37 84.12 24.25 -22.27
N LEU A 38 84.40 24.91 -21.15
CA LEU A 38 83.55 24.83 -19.96
C LEU A 38 82.20 25.52 -20.17
N ALA A 39 82.18 26.68 -20.83
CA ALA A 39 80.95 27.39 -21.18
C ALA A 39 80.08 26.56 -22.14
N VAL A 40 80.69 25.86 -23.10
CA VAL A 40 79.97 24.93 -24.00
C VAL A 40 79.36 23.77 -23.22
N TYR A 41 80.14 23.07 -22.40
CA TYR A 41 79.66 21.93 -21.62
C TYR A 41 78.49 22.30 -20.68
N LEU A 42 78.60 23.43 -19.96
CA LEU A 42 77.53 23.90 -19.08
C LEU A 42 76.28 24.30 -19.86
N SER A 43 76.45 24.94 -21.02
CA SER A 43 75.33 25.29 -21.90
C SER A 43 74.61 24.04 -22.41
N GLU A 44 75.35 22.99 -22.80
CA GLU A 44 74.78 21.71 -23.22
C GLU A 44 73.97 21.04 -22.10
N GLN A 45 74.49 20.99 -20.87
CA GLN A 45 73.77 20.43 -19.72
C GLN A 45 72.48 21.21 -19.41
N ILE A 46 72.54 22.55 -19.41
CA ILE A 46 71.38 23.40 -19.14
C ILE A 46 70.29 23.21 -20.22
N VAL A 47 70.69 23.10 -21.49
CA VAL A 47 69.74 22.84 -22.59
C VAL A 47 69.13 21.44 -22.46
N LEU A 48 69.93 20.42 -22.14
CA LEU A 48 69.47 19.05 -21.95
C LEU A 48 68.47 18.94 -20.78
N ASP A 49 68.77 19.58 -19.66
CA ASP A 49 67.88 19.58 -18.48
C ASP A 49 66.60 20.36 -18.74
N ARG A 50 66.66 21.47 -19.49
CA ARG A 50 65.46 22.17 -19.97
C ARG A 50 64.58 21.25 -20.82
N MET A 51 65.17 20.46 -21.73
CA MET A 51 64.42 19.51 -22.56
C MET A 51 63.76 18.42 -21.69
N ARG A 52 64.50 17.84 -20.74
CA ARG A 52 63.95 16.84 -19.78
C ARG A 52 62.82 17.41 -18.92
N LEU A 53 62.93 18.66 -18.48
CA LEU A 53 61.86 19.33 -17.75
C LEU A 53 60.65 19.58 -18.65
N SER A 54 60.85 20.01 -19.90
CA SER A 54 59.74 20.23 -20.85
C SER A 54 58.98 18.95 -21.21
N GLU A 55 59.61 17.78 -21.09
CA GLU A 55 58.94 16.48 -21.28
C GLU A 55 58.01 16.13 -20.11
N LYS A 56 58.36 16.56 -18.89
CA LYS A 56 57.61 16.25 -17.66
C LYS A 56 56.57 17.30 -17.28
N PHE A 57 56.74 18.53 -17.74
CA PHE A 57 55.90 19.66 -17.39
C PHE A 57 55.15 20.19 -18.61
N THR A 58 53.89 20.58 -18.41
CA THR A 58 53.09 21.20 -19.46
C THR A 58 53.25 22.72 -19.44
N ALA A 59 53.09 23.36 -20.59
CA ALA A 59 53.12 24.81 -20.67
C ALA A 59 51.92 25.40 -19.90
N LYS A 60 52.14 26.53 -19.20
CA LYS A 60 51.07 27.18 -18.41
C LYS A 60 49.78 27.41 -19.20
N VAL A 61 49.90 27.80 -20.48
CA VAL A 61 48.76 28.02 -21.38
C VAL A 61 47.95 26.74 -21.62
N GLU A 62 48.61 25.59 -21.76
CA GLU A 62 47.94 24.30 -21.98
C GLU A 62 47.24 23.83 -20.69
N LEU A 63 47.87 24.06 -19.53
CA LEU A 63 47.23 23.80 -18.24
C LEU A 63 45.97 24.64 -18.04
N GLU A 64 46.05 25.96 -18.29
CA GLU A 64 44.91 26.88 -18.17
C GLU A 64 43.77 26.48 -19.11
N LYS A 65 44.09 26.08 -20.34
CA LYS A 65 43.09 25.57 -21.29
C LYS A 65 42.41 24.29 -20.77
N SER A 66 43.19 23.33 -20.28
CA SER A 66 42.66 22.08 -19.70
C SER A 66 41.76 22.34 -18.48
N MET A 67 42.14 23.30 -17.62
CA MET A 67 41.33 23.72 -16.48
C MET A 67 39.99 24.34 -16.92
N LEU A 68 40.01 25.25 -17.90
CA LEU A 68 38.78 25.85 -18.45
C LEU A 68 37.84 24.80 -19.06
N GLU A 69 38.39 23.82 -19.78
CA GLU A 69 37.60 22.70 -20.30
C GLU A 69 37.01 21.84 -19.17
N GLN A 70 37.76 21.58 -18.10
CA GLN A 70 37.25 20.87 -16.93
C GLN A 70 36.13 21.65 -16.24
N ASP A 71 36.29 22.95 -16.03
CA ASP A 71 35.28 23.80 -15.41
C ASP A 71 33.99 23.85 -16.25
N ALA A 72 34.13 23.94 -17.58
CA ALA A 72 32.99 23.86 -18.49
C ALA A 72 32.25 22.51 -18.39
N ARG A 73 32.99 21.39 -18.33
CA ARG A 73 32.42 20.05 -18.15
C ARG A 73 31.70 19.92 -16.80
N ILE A 74 32.30 20.40 -15.72
CA ILE A 74 31.70 20.38 -14.38
C ILE A 74 30.43 21.24 -14.36
N GLY A 75 30.46 22.42 -14.99
CA GLY A 75 29.29 23.28 -15.14
C GLY A 75 28.15 22.60 -15.88
N GLY A 76 28.45 21.98 -17.04
CA GLY A 76 27.47 21.22 -17.82
C GLY A 76 26.87 20.06 -17.05
N PHE A 77 27.70 19.27 -16.36
CA PHE A 77 27.24 18.15 -15.54
C PHE A 77 26.33 18.62 -14.40
N LYS A 78 26.67 19.72 -13.71
CA LYS A 78 25.81 20.30 -12.67
C LYS A 78 24.45 20.75 -13.22
N ALA A 79 24.45 21.39 -14.39
CA ALA A 79 23.21 21.83 -15.04
C ALA A 79 22.31 20.63 -15.42
N GLU A 80 22.89 19.58 -16.02
CA GLU A 80 22.14 18.36 -16.35
C GLU A 80 21.62 17.65 -15.10
N LEU A 81 22.42 17.60 -14.03
CA LEU A 81 22.02 17.01 -12.76
C LEU A 81 20.81 17.73 -12.16
N ILE A 82 20.86 19.07 -12.08
CA ILE A 82 19.75 19.89 -11.57
C ILE A 82 18.51 19.69 -12.45
N GLN A 83 18.66 19.74 -13.77
CA GLN A 83 17.53 19.55 -14.70
C GLN A 83 16.85 18.18 -14.52
N LYS A 84 17.65 17.10 -14.40
CA LYS A 84 17.11 15.76 -14.14
C LYS A 84 16.44 15.66 -12.78
N GLN A 85 17.04 16.27 -11.75
CA GLN A 85 16.47 16.29 -10.42
C GLN A 85 15.11 17.00 -10.41
N ASP A 86 15.02 18.18 -11.02
CA ASP A 86 13.77 18.94 -11.11
C ASP A 86 12.69 18.19 -11.88
N MET A 87 13.05 17.59 -13.02
CA MET A 87 12.13 16.77 -13.82
C MET A 87 11.63 15.54 -13.03
N HIS A 88 12.53 14.87 -12.31
CA HIS A 88 12.18 13.72 -11.49
C HIS A 88 11.30 14.12 -10.31
N LEU A 89 11.59 15.24 -9.64
CA LEU A 89 10.76 15.78 -8.57
C LEU A 89 9.36 16.15 -9.07
N ALA A 90 9.24 16.80 -10.22
CA ALA A 90 7.94 17.12 -10.81
C ALA A 90 7.14 15.86 -11.16
N THR A 91 7.81 14.81 -11.66
CA THR A 91 7.17 13.52 -11.94
C THR A 91 6.69 12.85 -10.66
N LEU A 92 7.54 12.80 -9.62
CA LEU A 92 7.18 12.25 -8.31
C LEU A 92 6.01 12.99 -7.67
N GLN A 93 5.99 14.32 -7.73
CA GLN A 93 4.88 15.13 -7.21
C GLN A 93 3.57 14.79 -7.90
N LYS A 94 3.59 14.70 -9.25
CA LYS A 94 2.41 14.31 -10.02
C LYS A 94 1.93 12.90 -9.70
N ASP A 95 2.84 11.96 -9.51
CA ASP A 95 2.48 10.58 -9.14
C ASP A 95 1.92 10.51 -7.72
N LEU A 96 2.47 11.30 -6.79
CA LEU A 96 1.97 11.41 -5.43
C LEU A 96 0.55 11.99 -5.40
N ASP A 97 0.29 13.08 -6.13
CA ASP A 97 -1.05 13.67 -6.26
C ASP A 97 -2.04 12.67 -6.87
N ARG A 98 -1.62 11.92 -7.89
CA ARG A 98 -2.44 10.88 -8.51
C ARG A 98 -2.76 9.76 -7.51
N GLN A 99 -1.77 9.30 -6.75
CA GLN A 99 -1.96 8.26 -5.73
C GLN A 99 -2.88 8.74 -4.60
N GLN A 100 -2.72 9.99 -4.15
CA GLN A 100 -3.57 10.58 -3.13
C GLN A 100 -5.04 10.65 -3.59
N ASN A 101 -5.29 11.11 -4.83
CA ASN A 101 -6.62 11.11 -5.42
C ASN A 101 -7.25 9.71 -5.51
N TYR A 102 -6.44 8.70 -5.85
CA TYR A 102 -6.89 7.31 -5.90
C TYR A 102 -7.24 6.77 -4.50
N LEU A 103 -6.42 7.08 -3.49
CA LEU A 103 -6.70 6.74 -2.09
C LEU A 103 -8.00 7.36 -1.59
N ASP A 104 -8.22 8.64 -1.87
CA ASP A 104 -9.44 9.33 -1.44
C ASP A 104 -10.68 8.78 -2.16
N LYS A 105 -10.55 8.40 -3.44
CA LYS A 105 -11.60 7.69 -4.18
C LYS A 105 -11.94 6.34 -3.56
N ILE A 106 -10.95 5.48 -3.31
CA ILE A 106 -11.17 4.17 -2.65
C ILE A 106 -11.83 4.37 -1.28
N ARG A 107 -11.34 5.33 -0.49
CA ARG A 107 -11.91 5.61 0.84
C ARG A 107 -13.39 5.98 0.76
N SER A 108 -13.77 6.78 -0.25
CA SER A 108 -15.17 7.14 -0.49
C SER A 108 -16.02 5.95 -0.94
N GLU A 109 -15.50 5.13 -1.87
CA GLU A 109 -16.18 3.93 -2.36
C GLU A 109 -16.43 2.92 -1.23
N VAL A 110 -15.40 2.64 -0.41
CA VAL A 110 -15.52 1.73 0.74
C VAL A 110 -16.55 2.24 1.76
N ARG A 111 -16.54 3.54 2.08
CA ARG A 111 -17.57 4.12 2.97
C ARG A 111 -18.97 3.93 2.40
N HIS A 112 -19.14 4.23 1.11
CA HIS A 112 -20.43 4.08 0.45
C HIS A 112 -20.92 2.63 0.46
N GLU A 113 -20.04 1.66 0.20
CA GLU A 113 -20.38 0.24 0.26
C GLU A 113 -20.72 -0.23 1.67
N ILE A 114 -20.00 0.23 2.69
CA ILE A 114 -20.32 -0.04 4.10
C ILE A 114 -21.72 0.48 4.45
N ASP A 115 -22.02 1.73 4.11
CA ASP A 115 -23.32 2.35 4.40
C ASP A 115 -24.45 1.62 3.68
N LYS A 116 -24.25 1.28 2.40
CA LYS A 116 -25.20 0.51 1.59
C LYS A 116 -25.44 -0.88 2.18
N LEU A 117 -24.39 -1.62 2.53
CA LEU A 117 -24.49 -2.95 3.12
C LEU A 117 -25.19 -2.90 4.48
N SER A 118 -24.82 -1.93 5.32
CA SER A 118 -25.44 -1.74 6.65
C SER A 118 -26.93 -1.43 6.53
N ALA A 119 -27.31 -0.55 5.61
CA ALA A 119 -28.72 -0.25 5.33
C ALA A 119 -29.48 -1.48 4.82
N SER A 120 -28.88 -2.24 3.89
CA SER A 120 -29.46 -3.49 3.37
C SER A 120 -29.68 -4.51 4.49
N GLN A 121 -28.66 -4.80 5.29
CA GLN A 121 -28.77 -5.74 6.40
C GLN A 121 -29.83 -5.32 7.42
N ARG A 122 -29.90 -4.02 7.73
CA ARG A 122 -30.94 -3.51 8.63
C ARG A 122 -32.34 -3.70 8.06
N LEU A 123 -32.52 -3.50 6.76
CA LEU A 123 -33.79 -3.76 6.08
C LEU A 123 -34.14 -5.25 6.14
N ASP A 124 -33.20 -6.12 5.77
CA ASP A 124 -33.40 -7.58 5.78
C ASP A 124 -33.81 -8.08 7.16
N LEU A 125 -33.13 -7.62 8.21
CA LEU A 125 -33.46 -7.95 9.60
C LEU A 125 -34.85 -7.45 10.01
N ASN A 126 -35.25 -6.25 9.56
CA ASN A 126 -36.57 -5.71 9.85
C ASN A 126 -37.67 -6.51 9.14
N LEU A 127 -37.44 -6.91 7.89
CA LEU A 127 -38.38 -7.74 7.12
C LEU A 127 -38.51 -9.12 7.75
N GLU A 128 -37.40 -9.77 8.09
CA GLU A 128 -37.42 -11.09 8.72
C GLU A 128 -38.06 -11.05 10.11
N LYS A 129 -37.83 -9.98 10.88
CA LYS A 129 -38.53 -9.73 12.15
C LYS A 129 -40.04 -9.57 11.95
N GLY A 130 -40.47 -8.89 10.89
CA GLY A 130 -41.88 -8.79 10.51
C GLY A 130 -42.48 -10.15 10.19
N ARG A 131 -41.80 -10.92 9.33
CA ARG A 131 -42.20 -12.28 8.95
C ARG A 131 -42.33 -13.22 10.16
N MET A 132 -41.33 -13.23 11.06
CA MET A 132 -41.40 -14.01 12.29
C MET A 132 -42.57 -13.60 13.20
N ARG A 133 -42.92 -12.31 13.23
CA ARG A 133 -44.08 -11.83 14.01
C ARG A 133 -45.40 -12.33 13.41
N ASP A 134 -45.52 -12.29 12.09
CA ASP A 134 -46.72 -12.77 11.39
C ASP A 134 -46.86 -14.29 11.53
N ASP A 135 -45.77 -15.05 11.38
CA ASP A 135 -45.73 -16.50 11.61
C ASP A 135 -46.11 -16.84 13.06
N LEU A 136 -45.60 -16.08 14.04
CA LEU A 136 -45.94 -16.25 15.45
C LEU A 136 -47.43 -15.97 15.71
N GLN A 137 -48.00 -14.93 15.09
CA GLN A 137 -49.42 -14.62 15.22
C GLN A 137 -50.27 -15.73 14.61
N GLN A 138 -49.94 -16.20 13.41
CA GLN A 138 -50.64 -17.32 12.77
C GLN A 138 -50.60 -18.59 13.64
N MET A 139 -49.45 -18.87 14.26
CA MET A 139 -49.31 -20.00 15.17
C MET A 139 -50.20 -19.84 16.41
N ARG A 140 -50.26 -18.65 17.01
CA ARG A 140 -51.16 -18.36 18.14
C ARG A 140 -52.62 -18.55 17.75
N ASP A 141 -53.03 -18.05 16.60
CA ASP A 141 -54.40 -18.18 16.12
C ASP A 141 -54.78 -19.65 15.91
N LYS A 142 -53.88 -20.44 15.30
CA LYS A 142 -54.05 -21.90 15.17
C LYS A 142 -54.12 -22.60 16.52
N THR A 143 -53.29 -22.21 17.49
CA THR A 143 -53.33 -22.77 18.84
C THR A 143 -54.67 -22.49 19.51
N ILE A 144 -55.19 -21.26 19.44
CA ILE A 144 -56.50 -20.90 19.99
C ILE A 144 -57.63 -21.68 19.29
N GLU A 145 -57.58 -21.81 17.97
CA GLU A 145 -58.56 -22.60 17.22
C GLU A 145 -58.57 -24.08 17.68
N LEU A 146 -57.39 -24.66 17.86
CA LEU A 146 -57.24 -26.03 18.36
C LEU A 146 -57.72 -26.19 19.80
N GLU A 147 -57.45 -25.20 20.66
CA GLU A 147 -57.94 -25.18 22.05
C GLU A 147 -59.47 -25.16 22.10
N ILE A 148 -60.11 -24.32 21.29
CA ILE A 148 -61.58 -24.27 21.17
C ILE A 148 -62.14 -25.60 20.66
N LYS A 149 -61.49 -26.22 19.65
CA LYS A 149 -61.90 -27.54 19.15
C LYS A 149 -61.79 -28.61 20.23
N LEU A 150 -60.68 -28.62 20.96
CA LEU A 150 -60.44 -29.55 22.06
C LEU A 150 -61.50 -29.41 23.16
N ASP A 151 -61.82 -28.18 23.57
CA ASP A 151 -62.86 -27.92 24.56
C ASP A 151 -64.24 -28.44 24.12
N ARG A 152 -64.57 -28.30 22.83
CA ARG A 152 -65.81 -28.86 22.27
C ARG A 152 -65.81 -30.38 22.32
N GLU A 153 -64.74 -31.03 21.85
CA GLU A 153 -64.61 -32.49 21.89
C GLU A 153 -64.68 -33.03 23.33
N VAL A 154 -64.04 -32.36 24.28
CA VAL A 154 -64.11 -32.71 25.72
C VAL A 154 -65.55 -32.61 26.24
N ASN A 155 -66.27 -31.54 25.90
CA ASN A 155 -67.68 -31.38 26.32
C ASN A 155 -68.60 -32.42 25.68
N ASP A 156 -68.40 -32.73 24.40
CA ASP A 156 -69.18 -33.74 23.68
C ASP A 156 -68.95 -35.14 24.27
N ILE A 157 -67.69 -35.49 24.57
CA ILE A 157 -67.34 -36.74 25.25
C ILE A 157 -67.99 -36.79 26.64
N ARG A 158 -67.95 -35.69 27.41
CA ARG A 158 -68.54 -35.62 28.74
C ARG A 158 -70.06 -35.79 28.70
N ALA A 159 -70.73 -35.12 27.76
CA ALA A 159 -72.17 -35.25 27.56
C ALA A 159 -72.58 -36.67 27.13
N GLY A 160 -71.82 -37.25 26.19
CA GLY A 160 -71.99 -38.65 25.78
C GLY A 160 -71.81 -39.62 26.94
N MET A 161 -70.83 -39.38 27.82
CA MET A 161 -70.59 -40.20 29.01
C MET A 161 -71.71 -40.09 30.05
N GLU A 162 -72.21 -38.88 30.35
CA GLU A 162 -73.37 -38.73 31.26
C GLU A 162 -74.64 -39.35 30.68
N LYS A 163 -74.84 -39.27 29.36
CA LYS A 163 -75.93 -39.99 28.68
C LYS A 163 -75.79 -41.51 28.86
N ALA A 164 -74.62 -42.07 28.55
CA ALA A 164 -74.36 -43.51 28.69
C ALA A 164 -74.57 -43.99 30.14
N LYS A 165 -74.09 -43.23 31.12
CA LYS A 165 -74.32 -43.47 32.55
C LYS A 165 -75.81 -43.47 32.89
N ASN A 166 -76.58 -42.48 32.42
CA ASN A 166 -78.03 -42.42 32.65
C ASN A 166 -78.77 -43.58 31.98
N ASP A 167 -78.35 -43.99 30.79
CA ASP A 167 -78.94 -45.14 30.08
C ASP A 167 -78.66 -46.45 30.83
N ILE A 168 -77.45 -46.63 31.40
CA ILE A 168 -77.13 -47.75 32.29
C ILE A 168 -78.05 -47.75 33.51
N ILE A 169 -78.18 -46.62 34.22
CA ILE A 169 -79.05 -46.51 35.41
C ILE A 169 -80.50 -46.87 35.07
N LYS A 170 -81.05 -46.31 33.98
CA LYS A 170 -82.41 -46.63 33.52
C LYS A 170 -82.58 -48.11 33.21
N SER A 171 -81.60 -48.71 32.52
CA SER A 171 -81.60 -50.14 32.21
C SER A 171 -81.61 -50.98 33.50
N THR A 172 -80.79 -50.65 34.48
CA THR A 172 -80.77 -51.33 35.79
C THR A 172 -82.11 -51.21 36.52
N ILE A 173 -82.72 -50.02 36.57
CA ILE A 173 -84.03 -49.82 37.19
C ILE A 173 -85.11 -50.65 36.47
N ALA A 174 -85.10 -50.66 35.14
CA ALA A 174 -86.04 -51.46 34.35
C ALA A 174 -85.90 -52.96 34.67
N ILE A 175 -84.67 -53.47 34.75
CA ILE A 175 -84.39 -54.85 35.14
C ILE A 175 -84.88 -55.14 36.56
N MET A 176 -84.61 -54.28 37.55
CA MET A 176 -85.12 -54.46 38.92
C MET A 176 -86.65 -54.44 38.98
N GLY A 177 -87.29 -53.58 38.18
CA GLY A 177 -88.75 -53.50 38.07
C GLY A 177 -89.36 -54.78 37.49
N THR A 178 -88.77 -55.35 36.43
CA THR A 178 -89.26 -56.61 35.85
C THR A 178 -89.08 -57.77 36.81
N PHE A 179 -87.94 -57.87 37.52
CA PHE A 179 -87.75 -58.86 38.58
C PHE A 179 -88.82 -58.75 39.68
N SER A 180 -89.12 -57.53 40.13
CA SER A 180 -90.14 -57.28 41.16
C SER A 180 -91.54 -57.66 40.69
N ALA A 181 -91.88 -57.36 39.43
CA ALA A 181 -93.17 -57.74 38.84
C ALA A 181 -93.32 -59.26 38.73
N ILE A 182 -92.26 -59.97 38.33
CA ILE A 182 -92.23 -61.44 38.30
C ILE A 182 -92.46 -61.99 39.71
N ALA A 183 -91.72 -61.49 40.71
CA ALA A 183 -91.87 -61.92 42.11
C ALA A 183 -93.30 -61.68 42.63
N PHE A 184 -93.90 -60.51 42.36
CA PHE A 184 -95.28 -60.21 42.75
C PHE A 184 -96.29 -61.16 42.09
N THR A 185 -96.09 -61.46 40.80
CA THR A 185 -96.95 -62.39 40.04
C THR A 185 -96.88 -63.81 40.62
N ILE A 186 -95.68 -64.29 40.95
CA ILE A 186 -95.47 -65.59 41.60
C ILE A 186 -96.18 -65.63 42.96
N THR A 187 -95.99 -64.59 43.78
CA THR A 187 -96.62 -64.49 45.12
C THR A 187 -98.15 -64.53 45.02
N ARG A 188 -98.73 -63.81 44.05
CA ARG A 188 -100.18 -63.82 43.79
C ARG A 188 -100.67 -65.20 43.37
N LEU A 189 -99.94 -65.89 42.50
CA LEU A 189 -100.31 -67.21 42.01
C LEU A 189 -100.30 -68.25 43.15
N MET A 190 -99.30 -68.18 44.05
CA MET A 190 -99.25 -69.02 45.25
C MET A 190 -100.39 -68.73 46.25
N ALA A 191 -100.84 -67.48 46.37
CA ALA A 191 -101.97 -67.13 47.26
C ALA A 191 -103.35 -67.54 46.72
N THR A 192 -103.45 -67.88 45.43
CA THR A 192 -104.69 -68.35 44.76
C THR A 192 -104.77 -69.87 44.59
N MET A 193 -103.73 -70.61 44.98
CA MET A 193 -103.72 -72.07 45.10
C MET A 193 -103.99 -72.48 46.54
#